data_AF-A0A5E9FY01-F1
#
_entry.id   AF-A0A5E9FY01-F1
#
_cell.length_a   1.000
_cell.length_b   1.000
_cell.length_c   1.000
_cell.angle_alpha   90.00
_cell.angle_beta   90.00
_cell.angle_gamma   90.00
#
_symmetry.space_group_name_H-M   'P 1'
#
loop_
_entity.id
_entity.type
_entity.pdbx_description
1 polymer ?
#
loop_
_entity_poly.entity_id
_entity_poly.type
_entity_poly.pdbx_seq_one_letter_code
_entity_poly.pdbx_strand_id
1 'polypeptide(L)' 'MNIVAFVVAFAIFVFGFWLFGLAFSVTSLMVPIFIGGILCVALAMAIPFHLLRN' A
#
# COMPACT_ATOMS: atom_id res chain seq x y z
N MET A 1 16.36 -2.24 12.77
CA MET A 1 15.47 -1.40 11.90
C MET A 1 16.15 -1.07 10.57
N ASN A 2 15.91 -1.89 9.55
CA ASN A 2 16.49 -1.66 8.22
C ASN A 2 15.77 -0.48 7.54
N ILE A 3 16.47 0.66 7.40
CA ILE A 3 15.91 1.91 6.84
C ILE A 3 15.36 1.71 5.42
N VAL A 4 15.96 0.81 4.65
CA VAL A 4 15.52 0.49 3.28
C VAL A 4 14.13 -0.15 3.32
N ALA A 5 13.91 -1.11 4.21
CA ALA A 5 12.62 -1.77 4.34
C ALA A 5 11.52 -0.83 4.87
N PHE A 6 11.88 0.15 5.71
CA PHE A 6 10.96 1.23 6.11
C PHE A 6 10.56 2.12 4.92
N VAL A 7 11.53 2.57 4.12
CA VAL A 7 11.27 3.41 2.93
C VAL A 7 10.41 2.66 1.91
N VAL A 8 10.67 1.36 1.70
CA VAL A 8 9.86 0.52 0.82
C VAL A 8 8.43 0.40 1.34
N ALA A 9 8.23 0.14 2.64
CA ALA A 9 6.90 0.09 3.24
C ALA A 9 6.15 1.43 3.10
N PHE A 10 6.84 2.54 3.29
CA PHE A 10 6.27 3.87 3.13
C PHE A 10 5.85 4.15 1.68
N ALA A 11 6.67 3.76 0.69
CA ALA A 11 6.32 3.91 -0.72
C ALA A 11 5.06 3.09 -1.09
N ILE A 12 4.97 1.84 -0.62
CA ILE A 12 3.80 0.97 -0.84
C ILE A 12 2.54 1.57 -0.18
N PHE A 13 2.68 2.17 1.00
CA PHE A 13 1.60 2.84 1.70
C PHE A 13 1.04 4.03 0.90
N VAL A 14 1.93 4.93 0.45
CA VAL A 14 1.56 6.10 -0.36
C VAL A 14 0.90 5.65 -1.67
N PHE A 15 1.43 4.60 -2.31
CA PHE A 15 0.84 4.03 -3.51
C PHE A 15 -0.58 3.48 -3.26
N GLY A 16 -0.81 2.80 -2.13
CA GLY A 16 -2.14 2.34 -1.74
C GLY A 16 -3.15 3.48 -1.59
N PHE A 17 -2.76 4.60 -0.98
CA PHE A 17 -3.62 5.79 -0.88
C PHE A 17 -3.88 6.46 -2.22
N TRP A 18 -2.87 6.49 -3.10
CA TRP A 18 -3.06 6.98 -4.46
C TRP A 18 -4.07 6.12 -5.24
N LEU A 19 -4.02 4.79 -5.10
CA LEU A 19 -5.00 3.89 -5.72
C LEU A 19 -6.43 4.16 -5.22
N PHE A 20 -6.63 4.52 -3.95
CA PHE A 20 -7.96 4.90 -3.48
C PHE A 20 -8.51 6.15 -4.17
N GLY A 21 -7.68 7.18 -4.36
CA GLY A 21 -8.09 8.35 -5.15
C GLY A 21 -8.33 8.01 -6.62
N LEU A 22 -7.48 7.15 -7.20
CA LEU A 22 -7.59 6.70 -8.58
C LEU A 22 -8.88 5.91 -8.84
N ALA A 23 -9.35 5.12 -7.87
CA ALA A 23 -10.57 4.30 -7.99
C ALA A 23 -11.81 5.13 -8.34
N PHE A 24 -11.88 6.38 -7.86
CA PHE A 24 -12.99 7.29 -8.15
C PHE A 24 -12.81 8.06 -9.47
N SER A 25 -11.59 8.08 -10.02
CA SER A 25 -11.30 8.68 -11.32
C SER A 25 -11.48 7.68 -12.47
N VAL A 26 -11.20 6.39 -12.22
CA VAL A 26 -11.30 5.30 -13.19
C VAL A 26 -12.49 4.40 -12.85
N THR A 27 -13.68 4.85 -13.24
CA THR A 27 -14.95 4.18 -12.88
C THR A 27 -15.11 2.79 -13.49
N SER A 28 -14.49 2.52 -14.64
CA SER A 28 -14.52 1.21 -15.32
C SER A 28 -13.81 0.10 -14.54
N LEU A 29 -12.83 0.46 -13.70
CA LEU A 29 -12.02 -0.47 -12.90
C LEU A 29 -12.08 -0.12 -11.40
N MET A 30 -13.13 0.57 -10.97
CA MET A 30 -13.25 1.08 -9.59
C MET A 30 -13.04 -0.01 -8.53
N VAL A 31 -13.74 -1.14 -8.65
CA VAL A 31 -13.68 -2.25 -7.68
C VAL A 31 -12.26 -2.85 -7.56
N PRO A 32 -11.61 -3.31 -8.65
CA PRO A 32 -10.26 -3.87 -8.54
C PRO A 32 -9.22 -2.84 -8.09
N ILE A 33 -9.34 -1.57 -8.49
CA ILE A 33 -8.41 -0.50 -8.05
C ILE A 33 -8.58 -0.22 -6.55
N PHE A 34 -9.83 -0.13 -6.07
CA PHE A 34 -10.11 0.08 -4.66
C PHE A 34 -9.59 -1.08 -3.79
N ILE A 35 -9.87 -2.33 -4.19
CA ILE A 35 -9.35 -3.52 -3.51
C ILE A 35 -7.82 -3.55 -3.56
N GLY A 36 -7.22 -3.17 -4.69
CA GLY A 36 -5.77 -3.03 -4.83
C GLY A 36 -5.17 -2.05 -3.81
N GLY A 37 -5.83 -0.91 -3.59
CA GLY A 37 -5.45 0.05 -2.55
C GLY A 37 -5.46 -0.57 -1.14
N ILE A 38 -6.51 -1.33 -0.81
CA ILE A 38 -6.60 -2.06 0.48
C ILE A 38 -5.42 -3.01 0.65
N LEU A 39 -5.14 -3.82 -0.37
CA LEU A 39 -4.05 -4.80 -0.34
C LEU A 39 -2.69 -4.11 -0.19
N CYS A 40 -2.44 -3.01 -0.90
CA CYS A 40 -1.20 -2.24 -0.77
C CYS A 40 -1.02 -1.68 0.65
N VAL A 41 -2.06 -1.07 1.24
CA VAL A 41 -1.98 -0.55 2.61
C VAL A 41 -1.78 -1.67 3.63
N ALA A 42 -2.48 -2.80 3.46
CA ALA A 42 -2.30 -3.98 4.33
C ALA A 42 -0.88 -4.55 4.25
N LEU A 43 -0.31 -4.65 3.05
CA LEU A 43 1.07 -5.10 2.84
C LEU A 43 2.09 -4.12 3.43
N ALA A 44 1.89 -2.80 3.26
CA ALA A 44 2.74 -1.78 3.84
C ALA A 44 2.80 -1.87 5.37
N MET A 45 1.67 -2.19 6.01
CA MET A 45 1.59 -2.45 7.44
C MET A 45 2.25 -3.79 7.83
N ALA A 46 2.13 -4.83 7.01
CA ALA A 46 2.69 -6.15 7.32
C ALA A 46 4.23 -6.15 7.40
N ILE A 47 4.92 -5.32 6.59
CA ILE A 47 6.38 -5.21 6.52
C ILE A 47 7.01 -4.86 7.90
N PRO A 48 6.61 -3.79 8.60
CA PRO A 48 7.19 -3.45 9.90
C PRO A 48 6.91 -4.53 10.97
N PHE A 49 5.72 -5.15 10.95
CA PHE A 49 5.34 -6.14 11.97
C PHE A 49 6.04 -7.50 11.82
N HIS A 50 6.30 -7.94 10.57
CA HIS A 50 6.82 -9.29 10.31
C HIS A 50 8.29 -9.30 9.86
N LEU A 51 8.76 -8.24 9.19
CA LEU A 51 10.09 -8.22 8.57
C LEU A 51 11.10 -7.35 9.31
N LEU A 52 10.67 -6.31 10.03
CA LEU A 52 11.55 -5.41 10.79
C LEU A 52 11.81 -5.84 12.24
N ARG A 53 11.33 -7.01 12.67
CA ARG A 53 11.41 -7.47 14.07
C ARG A 53 12.84 -7.80 14.58
N ASN A 54 13.88 -7.52 13.80
CA ASN A 54 15.28 -7.71 14.19
C ASN A 54 16.06 -6.38 14.23
#